data_AF-A0A920PJ78-F1
#
_entry.id   AF-A0A920PJ78-F1
#
_cell.length_a   1.000
_cell.length_b   1.000
_cell.length_c   1.000
_cell.angle_alpha   90.00
_cell.angle_beta   90.00
_cell.angle_gamma   90.00
#
_symmetry.space_group_name_H-M   'P 1'
#
loop_
_entity.id
_entity.type
_entity.pdbx_description
1 polymer ?
#
loop_
_entity_poly.entity_id
_entity_poly.type
_entity_poly.pdbx_seq_one_letter_code
_entity_poly.pdbx_strand_id
1 'polypeptide(L)' 'MTRSHPVTGRTALYVSPHTISEIVGLSAEESRPILEEIYEFATEDRFIYEHRWTQNDVIMWDNRCTMHSVGPMIRLDTDV' A
#
# COMPACT_ATOMS: atom_id res chain seq x y z
N MET A 1 9.10 -4.78 5.70
CA MET A 1 8.74 -5.98 4.92
C MET A 1 8.87 -5.65 3.44
N THR A 2 9.98 -6.01 2.80
CA THR A 2 10.20 -5.78 1.37
C THR A 2 10.19 -7.11 0.63
N ARG A 3 9.86 -7.07 -0.66
CA ARG A 3 9.87 -8.25 -1.51
C ARG A 3 10.58 -7.94 -2.82
N SER A 4 11.51 -8.80 -3.20
CA SER A 4 12.06 -8.79 -4.56
C SER A 4 11.02 -9.39 -5.51
N HIS A 5 10.69 -8.64 -6.56
CA HIS A 5 9.78 -9.10 -7.58
C HIS A 5 10.43 -10.25 -8.37
N PRO A 6 9.78 -11.44 -8.49
CA PRO A 6 10.44 -12.65 -8.98
C PRO A 6 10.88 -12.59 -10.44
N VAL A 7 10.25 -11.73 -11.25
CA VAL A 7 10.60 -11.55 -12.68
C VAL A 7 11.58 -10.40 -12.89
N THR A 8 11.25 -9.20 -12.40
CA THR A 8 12.04 -7.97 -12.64
C THR A 8 13.23 -7.78 -11.69
N GLY A 9 13.30 -8.52 -10.58
CA GLY A 9 14.33 -8.36 -9.54
C GLY A 9 14.21 -7.07 -8.72
N ARG A 10 13.29 -6.15 -9.07
CA ARG A 10 13.08 -4.89 -8.38
C ARG A 10 12.52 -5.13 -6.98
N THR A 11 12.99 -4.36 -6.01
CA THR A 11 12.46 -4.39 -4.65
C THR A 11 11.22 -3.51 -4.55
N ALA A 12 10.15 -4.05 -3.94
CA ALA A 12 8.94 -3.31 -3.61
C ALA A 12 8.64 -3.40 -2.10
N LEU A 13 7.94 -2.40 -1.57
CA LEU A 13 7.28 -2.53 -0.27
C LEU A 13 6.20 -3.61 -0.39
N TYR A 14 6.16 -4.52 0.59
CA TYR A 14 5.15 -5.57 0.66
C TYR A 14 4.33 -5.37 1.93
N VAL A 15 3.39 -4.45 1.83
CA VAL A 15 2.59 -3.96 2.96
C VAL A 15 1.14 -3.76 2.55
N SER A 16 0.24 -3.74 3.53
CA SER A 16 -1.19 -3.50 3.32
C SER A 16 -1.82 -3.03 4.64
N PRO A 17 -2.39 -1.81 4.68
CA PRO A 17 -3.08 -1.27 5.86
C PRO A 17 -4.24 -2.16 6.35
N HIS A 18 -4.81 -2.97 5.46
CA HIS A 18 -5.99 -3.78 5.76
C HIS A 18 -5.67 -5.17 6.32
N THR A 19 -4.44 -5.66 6.13
CA THR A 19 -4.12 -7.07 6.43
C THR A 19 -2.92 -7.26 7.35
N ILE A 20 -2.09 -6.24 7.55
CA ILE A 20 -0.94 -6.31 8.45
C ILE A 20 -1.31 -5.67 9.78
N SER A 21 -1.27 -6.47 10.85
CA SER A 21 -1.59 -6.05 12.21
C SER A 21 -0.37 -5.61 13.02
N GLU A 22 0.79 -6.26 12.82
CA GLU A 22 1.98 -6.04 13.63
C GLU A 22 3.27 -6.45 12.89
N ILE A 23 4.40 -5.96 13.39
CA ILE A 23 5.73 -6.37 12.95
C ILE A 23 6.18 -7.49 13.89
N VAL A 24 6.52 -8.64 13.33
CA VAL A 24 7.00 -9.79 14.11
C VAL A 24 8.19 -9.39 14.97
N GLY A 25 8.07 -9.64 16.28
CA GLY A 25 9.10 -9.30 17.27
C GLY A 25 8.90 -7.95 17.96
N LEU A 26 7.89 -7.18 17.57
CA LEU A 26 7.43 -5.96 18.25
C LEU A 26 6.02 -6.17 18.79
N SER A 27 5.68 -5.48 19.89
CA SER A 27 4.29 -5.37 20.31
C SER A 27 3.47 -4.58 19.28
N ALA A 28 2.14 -4.65 19.36
CA ALA A 28 1.26 -3.84 18.52
C ALA A 28 1.48 -2.33 18.73
N GLU A 29 1.74 -1.90 19.97
CA GLU A 29 2.00 -0.50 20.31
C GLU A 29 3.31 0.00 19.68
N GLU A 30 4.36 -0.82 19.68
CA GLU A 30 5.64 -0.51 19.03
C GLU A 30 5.55 -0.60 17.49
N SER A 31 4.73 -1.51 16.97
CA SER A 31 4.56 -1.73 15.53
C SER A 31 3.80 -0.58 14.86
N ARG A 32 2.78 -0.05 15.54
CA ARG A 32 1.85 0.92 14.98
C ARG A 32 2.52 2.16 14.37
N PRO A 33 3.36 2.94 15.08
CA PRO A 33 3.97 4.14 14.48
C PRO A 33 4.87 3.84 13.27
N ILE A 34 5.52 2.67 13.25
CA ILE A 34 6.37 2.25 12.12
C ILE A 34 5.49 1.91 10.90
N LEU A 35 4.37 1.21 11.13
CA LEU A 35 3.44 0.87 10.06
C LEU A 35 2.75 2.12 9.51
N GLU A 36 2.33 3.06 10.37
CA GLU A 36 1.77 4.36 9.99
C GLU A 36 2.72 5.12 9.05
N GLU A 37 4.00 5.29 9.41
CA GLU A 37 5.02 5.95 8.57
C GLU A 37 5.17 5.27 7.19
N ILE A 38 5.18 3.93 7.17
CA ILE A 38 5.29 3.17 5.91
C ILE A 38 4.05 3.38 5.04
N TYR A 39 2.85 3.40 5.64
CA TYR A 39 1.61 3.60 4.92
C TYR A 39 1.49 5.02 4.38
N GLU A 40 1.85 6.05 5.16
CA GLU A 40 1.91 7.43 4.70
C GLU A 40 2.82 7.58 3.47
N PHE A 41 4.05 7.06 3.57
CA PHE A 41 4.99 7.08 2.44
C PHE A 41 4.44 6.35 1.21
N ALA A 42 3.89 5.14 1.41
CA ALA A 42 3.40 4.31 0.30
C ALA A 42 2.14 4.88 -0.38
N THR A 43 1.48 5.88 0.23
CA THR A 43 0.26 6.53 -0.24
C THR A 43 0.45 8.02 -0.59
N GLU A 44 1.69 8.48 -0.76
CA GLU A 44 1.99 9.80 -1.31
C GLU A 44 1.48 9.94 -2.76
N ASP A 45 1.02 11.15 -3.14
CA ASP A 45 0.40 11.39 -4.46
C ASP A 45 1.29 11.00 -5.65
N ARG A 46 2.62 11.08 -5.48
CA ARG A 46 3.58 10.70 -6.53
C ARG A 46 3.59 9.21 -6.86
N PHE A 47 3.01 8.36 -6.01
CA PHE A 47 2.90 6.91 -6.23
C PHE A 47 1.50 6.48 -6.68
N ILE A 48 0.55 7.42 -6.76
CA ILE A 48 -0.85 7.13 -7.05
C ILE A 48 -1.13 7.29 -8.54
N TYR A 49 -1.72 6.24 -9.10
CA TYR A 49 -2.48 6.32 -10.34
C TYR A 49 -3.98 6.24 -10.01
N GLU A 50 -4.74 7.25 -10.41
CA GLU A 50 -6.21 7.25 -10.29
C GLU A 50 -6.84 7.01 -11.66
N HIS A 51 -7.66 5.97 -11.76
CA HIS A 51 -8.40 5.70 -12.99
C HIS A 51 -9.81 6.26 -12.92
N ARG A 52 -10.16 7.09 -13.90
CA ARG A 52 -11.53 7.52 -14.15
C ARG A 52 -12.19 6.58 -15.14
N TRP A 53 -12.99 5.65 -14.63
CA TRP A 53 -13.67 4.62 -15.41
C TRP A 53 -14.57 5.21 -16.50
N THR A 54 -14.51 4.61 -17.68
CA THR A 54 -15.49 4.77 -18.75
C THR A 54 -16.01 3.40 -19.22
N GLN A 55 -17.08 3.41 -20.02
CA GLN A 55 -17.72 2.17 -20.43
C GLN A 55 -16.74 1.30 -21.23
N ASN A 56 -16.62 0.04 -20.81
CA ASN A 56 -15.76 -1.00 -21.39
C ASN A 56 -14.26 -0.88 -21.10
N ASP A 57 -13.84 -0.03 -20.15
CA ASP A 57 -12.45 0.00 -19.70
C ASP A 57 -12.05 -1.29 -18.99
N VAL A 58 -10.79 -1.69 -19.21
CA VAL A 58 -10.14 -2.81 -18.51
C VAL A 58 -8.78 -2.35 -18.03
N ILE A 59 -8.53 -2.51 -16.73
CA ILE A 59 -7.21 -2.34 -16.12
C ILE A 59 -6.68 -3.70 -15.68
N MET A 60 -5.37 -3.87 -15.87
CA MET A 60 -4.60 -4.95 -15.28
C MET A 60 -3.43 -4.36 -14.50
N TRP A 61 -3.15 -4.88 -13.31
CA TRP A 61 -2.02 -4.48 -12.49
C TRP A 61 -1.29 -5.70 -11.92
N ASP A 62 -0.07 -5.48 -11.43
CA ASP A 62 0.73 -6.52 -10.78
C ASP A 62 0.55 -6.50 -9.25
N ASN A 63 -0.29 -7.40 -8.75
CA ASN A 63 -0.62 -7.47 -7.33
C ASN A 63 0.56 -7.82 -6.40
N ARG A 64 1.76 -8.11 -6.93
CA ARG A 64 2.96 -8.38 -6.13
C ARG A 64 3.71 -7.11 -5.72
N CYS A 65 3.44 -5.99 -6.39
CA CYS A 65 4.15 -4.74 -6.18
C CYS A 65 3.25 -3.49 -6.26
N THR A 66 1.93 -3.66 -6.18
CA THR A 66 0.96 -2.55 -6.15
C THR A 66 -0.04 -2.74 -5.02
N MET A 67 -0.48 -1.65 -4.40
CA MET A 67 -1.70 -1.58 -3.61
C MET A 67 -2.83 -0.99 -4.46
N HIS A 68 -4.08 -1.30 -4.12
CA HIS A 68 -5.25 -0.75 -4.81
C HIS A 68 -6.39 -0.48 -3.81
N SER A 69 -7.21 0.51 -4.14
CA SER A 69 -8.43 0.87 -3.41
C SER A 69 -9.54 1.15 -4.42
N VAL A 70 -10.79 0.86 -4.06
CA VAL A 70 -11.96 1.21 -4.87
C VAL A 70 -12.26 2.70 -4.81
N GLY A 71 -11.94 3.34 -3.67
CA GLY A 71 -12.08 4.79 -3.46
C GLY A 71 -10.72 5.49 -3.44
N PRO A 72 -10.70 6.80 -3.08
CA PRO A 72 -9.45 7.52 -2.85
C PRO A 72 -8.52 6.71 -1.94
N MET A 73 -7.23 6.71 -2.25
CA MET A 73 -6.24 6.11 -1.36
C MET A 73 -6.24 6.93 -0.07
N ILE A 74 -6.76 6.34 1.01
CA ILE A 74 -6.96 7.04 2.29
C ILE A 74 -5.58 7.39 2.84
N ARG A 75 -5.32 8.69 3.01
CA ARG A 75 -4.29 9.17 3.92
C ARG A 75 -4.79 8.86 5.33
N LEU A 76 -4.02 8.11 6.09
CA LEU A 76 -4.25 7.94 7.52
C LEU A 76 -3.97 9.31 8.17
N ASP A 77 -4.93 10.22 8.06
CA ASP A 77 -5.18 11.40 8.91
C ASP A 77 -6.16 12.36 8.25
N THR A 78 -7.43 12.25 8.66
CA THR A 78 -8.29 13.38 9.03
C THR A 78 -9.43 12.81 9.88
N ASP A 79 -9.45 13.17 11.16
CA ASP A 79 -10.30 12.63 12.22
C ASP A 79 -11.81 12.62 11.91
N VAL A 80 -12.46 11.44 11.98
CA VAL A 80 -13.65 11.07 12.81
C VAL A 80 -13.67 9.56 13.01
#